data_AF-A0A328SQY9-F1
#
_entry.id   AF-A0A328SQY9-F1
#
_cell.length_a   1.000
_cell.length_b   1.000
_cell.length_c   1.000
_cell.angle_alpha   90.00
_cell.angle_beta   90.00
_cell.angle_gamma   90.00
#
_symmetry.space_group_name_H-M   'P 1'
#
loop_
_entity.id
_entity.type
_entity.pdbx_description
1 polymer ?
#
loop_
_entity_poly.entity_id
_entity_poly.type
_entity_poly.pdbx_seq_one_letter_code
_entity_poly.pdbx_strand_id
1 'polypeptide(L)'
;MDNLEKQDTVIIDLSEQDSISSKLAAINNRVRFSILKILRDFQKINDANKGTIFEKDPLYSREINSKLLNKYNIDITTQMLGQHLKQLQEAGMIEEVIVQKEVPNKVGLRSIKGYQLKIDAFEDLLLDINFFTDELLNYFSLSKINRDEVDDSHCMLTIFNGKEKGKTFTVSKDEVVLIGRKSDMEVNDLAAFTILLDNSYNSVSSVSKPHLKLFYKDNGWYVLDDSSTNGSYILDKKIPTAEVTKLRNNTILKLSKGKGSAIIYCCFQ
;
A
#
# COMPACT_ATOMS: atom_id res chain seq x y z
N MET A 1 -17.52 -12.50 -26.07
CA MET A 1 -16.30 -13.28 -25.74
C MET A 1 -15.06 -12.41 -25.91
N ASP A 2 -15.17 -11.16 -25.48
CA ASP A 2 -14.51 -10.59 -24.31
C ASP A 2 -12.99 -10.71 -24.27
N ASN A 3 -12.39 -9.62 -24.75
CA ASN A 3 -11.05 -9.16 -24.48
C ASN A 3 -10.73 -9.26 -22.99
N LEU A 4 -9.88 -10.22 -22.63
CA LEU A 4 -9.04 -10.12 -21.43
C LEU A 4 -7.93 -9.12 -21.77
N GLU A 5 -8.15 -7.85 -21.42
CA GLU A 5 -7.08 -6.86 -21.34
C GLU A 5 -5.99 -7.41 -20.41
N LYS A 6 -4.80 -7.63 -20.99
CA LYS A 6 -3.58 -7.82 -20.22
C LYS A 6 -3.40 -6.57 -19.38
N GLN A 7 -3.64 -6.68 -18.08
CA GLN A 7 -3.12 -5.70 -17.14
C GLN A 7 -1.59 -5.81 -17.19
N ASP A 8 -0.97 -4.89 -17.91
CA ASP A 8 0.46 -4.69 -17.87
C ASP A 8 0.82 -4.32 -16.43
N THR A 9 1.39 -5.29 -15.73
CA THR A 9 2.04 -5.06 -14.45
C THR A 9 3.13 -4.02 -14.71
N VAL A 10 2.88 -2.77 -14.32
CA VAL A 10 3.89 -1.72 -14.38
C VAL A 10 5.04 -2.18 -13.51
N ILE A 11 6.13 -2.60 -14.15
CA ILE A 11 7.38 -2.90 -13.47
C ILE A 11 7.93 -1.54 -13.06
N ILE A 12 7.56 -1.08 -11.86
CA ILE A 12 8.11 0.12 -11.26
C ILE A 12 9.62 -0.12 -11.14
N ASP A 13 10.40 0.72 -11.80
CA ASP A 13 11.86 0.64 -11.77
C ASP A 13 12.34 0.85 -10.32
N LEU A 14 13.43 0.19 -9.93
CA LEU A 14 14.01 0.33 -8.59
C LEU A 14 14.36 1.80 -8.29
N SER A 15 14.71 2.57 -9.33
CA SER A 15 14.97 4.01 -9.25
C SER A 15 13.72 4.84 -8.90
N GLU A 16 12.54 4.42 -9.38
CA GLU A 16 11.25 5.07 -9.09
C GLU A 16 10.77 4.74 -7.66
N GLN A 17 11.00 3.52 -7.17
CA GLN A 17 10.68 3.14 -5.79
C GLN A 17 11.46 3.95 -4.74
N ASP A 18 12.75 4.20 -5.01
CA ASP A 18 13.60 5.01 -4.13
C ASP A 18 13.17 6.48 -4.13
N SER A 19 12.77 7.02 -5.29
CA SER A 19 12.20 8.38 -5.41
C SER A 19 10.93 8.54 -4.56
N ILE A 20 9.98 7.62 -4.71
CA ILE A 20 8.70 7.63 -3.98
C ILE A 20 8.92 7.55 -2.47
N SER A 21 9.74 6.60 -2.01
CA SER A 21 10.06 6.42 -0.60
C SER A 21 10.68 7.69 -0.01
N SER A 22 11.58 8.34 -0.75
CA SER A 22 12.18 9.62 -0.34
C SER A 22 11.15 10.75 -0.22
N LYS A 23 10.21 10.85 -1.18
CA LYS A 23 9.11 11.84 -1.16
C LYS A 23 8.18 11.60 0.03
N LEU A 24 7.77 10.36 0.29
CA LEU A 24 6.93 10.01 1.44
C LEU A 24 7.64 10.32 2.77
N ALA A 25 8.91 9.96 2.91
CA ALA A 25 9.70 10.27 4.09
C ALA A 25 9.85 11.79 4.32
N ALA A 26 10.03 12.56 3.25
CA ALA A 26 10.07 14.01 3.31
C ALA A 26 8.72 14.60 3.74
N ILE A 27 7.58 14.04 3.31
CA ILE A 27 6.25 14.53 3.69
C ILE A 27 5.83 14.09 5.10
N ASN A 28 6.35 12.98 5.61
CA ASN A 28 6.09 12.47 6.96
C ASN A 28 6.75 13.29 8.08
N ASN A 29 6.57 14.62 8.02
CA ASN A 29 6.98 15.58 9.03
C ASN A 29 6.09 16.82 8.94
N ARG A 30 5.53 17.22 10.08
CA ARG A 30 4.57 18.34 10.18
C ARG A 30 5.12 19.66 9.63
N VAL A 31 6.40 19.96 9.84
CA VAL A 31 7.04 21.20 9.38
C VAL A 31 7.18 21.19 7.87
N ARG A 32 7.77 20.13 7.31
CA ARG A 32 7.96 19.96 5.86
C ARG A 32 6.64 19.98 5.10
N PHE A 33 5.62 19.29 5.62
CA PHE A 33 4.27 19.35 5.05
C PHE A 33 3.65 20.75 5.09
N SER A 34 3.88 21.51 6.16
CA SER A 34 3.40 22.90 6.27
C SER A 34 4.12 23.83 5.29
N ILE A 35 5.42 23.62 5.06
CA ILE A 35 6.20 24.34 4.03
C ILE A 35 5.60 24.07 2.64
N LEU A 36 5.35 22.80 2.28
CA LEU A 36 4.75 22.44 0.99
C LEU A 36 3.37 23.11 0.81
N LYS A 37 2.54 23.16 1.85
CA LYS A 37 1.26 23.90 1.81
C LYS A 37 1.45 25.41 1.59
N ILE A 38 2.43 26.02 2.26
CA ILE A 38 2.77 27.44 2.08
C ILE A 38 3.13 27.73 0.63
N LEU A 39 4.02 26.92 0.05
CA LEU A 39 4.48 27.08 -1.33
C LEU A 39 3.35 26.86 -2.33
N ARG A 40 2.54 25.81 -2.14
CA ARG A 40 1.34 25.53 -2.94
C ARG A 40 0.36 26.70 -2.95
N ASP A 41 -0.01 27.18 -1.76
CA ASP A 41 -0.98 28.27 -1.63
C ASP A 41 -0.43 29.55 -2.28
N PHE A 42 0.88 29.80 -2.16
CA PHE A 42 1.54 30.91 -2.81
C PHE A 42 1.51 30.78 -4.34
N GLN A 43 1.95 29.65 -4.89
CA GLN A 43 1.97 29.41 -6.33
C GLN A 43 0.56 29.48 -6.93
N LYS A 44 -0.46 28.89 -6.29
CA LYS A 44 -1.85 28.98 -6.77
C LYS A 44 -2.33 30.43 -6.90
N ILE A 45 -1.99 31.29 -5.94
CA ILE A 45 -2.31 32.72 -6.01
C ILE A 45 -1.47 33.40 -7.10
N ASN A 46 -0.19 33.05 -7.21
CA ASN A 46 0.72 33.66 -8.17
C ASN A 46 0.37 33.31 -9.61
N ASP A 47 0.01 32.06 -9.89
CA ASP A 47 -0.41 31.56 -11.20
C ASP A 47 -1.69 32.27 -11.66
N ALA A 48 -2.62 32.55 -10.74
CA ALA A 48 -3.82 33.34 -11.04
C ALA A 48 -3.50 34.80 -11.41
N ASN A 49 -2.32 35.31 -11.04
CA ASN A 49 -1.86 36.67 -11.30
C ASN A 49 -0.72 36.72 -12.34
N LYS A 50 -0.43 35.61 -13.02
CA LYS A 50 0.71 35.49 -13.93
C LYS A 50 0.61 36.49 -15.09
N GLY A 51 1.68 37.23 -15.34
CA GLY A 51 1.72 38.29 -16.36
C GLY A 51 1.03 39.59 -15.96
N THR A 52 0.60 39.72 -14.70
CA THR A 52 0.03 40.96 -14.16
C THR A 52 1.01 41.66 -13.22
N ILE A 53 0.73 42.93 -12.89
CA ILE A 53 1.49 43.68 -11.88
C ILE A 53 1.44 43.07 -10.47
N PHE A 54 0.55 42.10 -10.24
CA PHE A 54 0.38 41.42 -8.95
C PHE A 54 1.13 40.10 -8.86
N GLU A 55 1.83 39.68 -9.92
CA GLU A 55 2.76 38.56 -9.87
C GLU A 55 3.88 38.86 -8.87
N LYS A 56 4.18 37.90 -8.00
CA LYS A 56 5.15 38.00 -6.93
C LYS A 56 6.28 37.00 -7.12
N ASP A 57 7.48 37.43 -6.75
CA ASP A 57 8.64 36.56 -6.68
C ASP A 57 8.45 35.44 -5.63
N PRO A 58 8.97 34.23 -5.92
CA PRO A 58 9.02 33.09 -5.01
C PRO A 58 9.43 33.43 -3.57
N LEU A 59 8.88 32.67 -2.63
CA LEU A 59 9.09 32.92 -1.21
C LEU A 59 10.50 32.55 -0.78
N TYR A 60 11.18 33.44 -0.05
CA TYR A 60 12.46 33.12 0.57
C TYR A 60 12.29 32.67 2.03
N SER A 61 13.37 32.13 2.62
CA SER A 61 13.34 31.50 3.94
C SER A 61 12.62 32.31 5.04
N ARG A 62 12.80 33.63 5.09
CA ARG A 62 12.17 34.46 6.15
C ARG A 62 10.66 34.58 5.99
N GLU A 63 10.16 34.65 4.76
CA GLU A 63 8.73 34.70 4.47
C GLU A 63 8.08 33.36 4.80
N ILE A 64 8.77 32.25 4.49
CA ILE A 64 8.34 30.90 4.86
C ILE A 64 8.31 30.78 6.39
N ASN A 65 9.36 31.21 7.10
CA ASN A 65 9.42 31.13 8.56
C ASN A 65 8.30 31.96 9.22
N SER A 66 8.06 33.17 8.72
CA SER A 66 6.97 34.03 9.20
C SER A 66 5.60 33.36 9.00
N LYS A 67 5.38 32.69 7.86
CA LYS A 67 4.14 31.97 7.59
C LYS A 67 4.00 30.71 8.46
N LEU A 68 5.09 29.99 8.73
CA LEU A 68 5.08 28.85 9.65
C LEU A 68 4.64 29.26 11.05
N LEU A 69 5.21 30.35 11.58
CA LEU A 69 4.82 30.89 12.87
C LEU A 69 3.36 31.35 12.86
N ASN A 70 3.02 32.26 11.96
CA ASN A 70 1.73 32.97 12.01
C ASN A 70 0.53 32.10 11.60
N LYS A 71 0.69 31.17 10.65
CA LYS A 71 -0.41 30.35 10.12
C LYS A 71 -0.48 28.97 10.77
N TYR A 72 0.65 28.40 11.18
CA TYR A 72 0.72 27.02 11.66
C TYR A 72 1.18 26.88 13.12
N ASN A 73 1.51 27.99 13.79
CA ASN A 73 2.07 28.02 15.14
C ASN A 73 3.32 27.13 15.26
N ILE A 74 4.19 27.20 14.25
CA ILE A 74 5.45 26.46 14.19
C ILE A 74 6.58 27.47 14.37
N ASP A 75 7.18 27.48 15.57
CA ASP A 75 8.35 28.28 15.90
C ASP A 75 9.61 27.44 15.72
N ILE A 76 10.42 27.78 14.71
CA ILE A 76 11.68 27.10 14.39
C ILE A 76 12.75 28.13 14.03
N THR A 77 13.99 27.74 14.29
CA THR A 77 15.14 28.57 13.91
C THR A 77 15.36 28.53 12.39
N THR A 78 16.00 29.56 11.85
CA THR A 78 16.41 29.60 10.44
C THR A 78 17.28 28.40 10.05
N GLN A 79 18.10 27.89 10.98
CA GLN A 79 18.92 26.70 10.76
C GLN A 79 18.06 25.45 10.59
N MET A 80 17.07 25.24 11.45
CA MET A 80 16.13 24.12 11.33
C MET A 80 15.30 24.21 10.05
N LEU A 81 14.84 25.42 9.70
CA LEU A 81 14.15 25.65 8.45
C LEU A 81 15.02 25.27 7.24
N GLY A 82 16.30 25.67 7.25
CA GLY A 82 17.25 25.31 6.20
C GLY A 82 17.42 23.80 6.03
N GLN A 83 17.46 23.04 7.14
CA GLN A 83 17.51 21.57 7.08
C GLN A 83 16.24 20.97 6.46
N HIS A 84 15.07 21.49 6.81
CA HIS A 84 13.81 21.03 6.24
C HIS A 84 13.69 21.34 4.75
N LEU A 85 14.10 22.54 4.32
CA LEU A 85 14.13 22.93 2.91
C LEU A 85 15.09 22.04 2.12
N LYS A 86 16.28 21.76 2.66
CA LYS A 86 17.25 20.85 2.04
C LYS A 86 16.66 19.45 1.82
N GLN A 87 16.00 18.88 2.84
CA GLN A 87 15.36 17.56 2.72
C GLN A 87 14.23 17.53 1.69
N LEU A 88 13.43 18.60 1.61
CA LEU A 88 12.40 18.72 0.58
C LEU A 88 13.01 18.82 -0.82
N GLN A 89 14.15 19.50 -0.97
CA GLN A 89 14.86 19.63 -2.23
C GLN A 89 15.52 18.31 -2.65
N GLU A 90 16.17 17.60 -1.72
CA GLU A 90 16.77 16.28 -1.95
C GLU A 90 15.71 15.24 -2.37
N ALA A 91 14.50 15.32 -1.83
CA ALA A 91 13.37 14.49 -2.23
C ALA A 91 12.68 14.96 -3.53
N GLY A 92 13.20 16.00 -4.20
CA GLY A 92 12.62 16.51 -5.45
C GLY A 92 11.24 17.16 -5.31
N MET A 93 10.85 17.60 -4.11
CA MET A 93 9.55 18.22 -3.85
C MET A 93 9.54 19.73 -4.15
N ILE A 94 10.69 20.38 -3.97
CA ILE A 94 10.87 21.82 -4.18
C ILE A 94 12.14 22.08 -4.98
N GLU A 95 12.22 23.26 -5.58
CA GLU A 95 13.43 23.78 -6.19
C GLU A 95 13.80 25.16 -5.65
N GLU A 96 15.09 25.46 -5.72
CA GLU A 96 15.65 26.74 -5.32
C GLU A 96 15.82 27.63 -6.55
N VAL A 97 15.36 28.87 -6.46
CA VAL A 97 15.44 29.88 -7.52
C VAL A 97 16.07 31.15 -6.97
N ILE A 98 16.83 31.86 -7.80
CA ILE A 98 17.44 33.13 -7.40
C ILE A 98 16.44 34.26 -7.67
N VAL A 99 16.10 35.02 -6.63
CA VAL A 99 15.20 36.18 -6.73
C VAL A 99 15.91 37.45 -6.24
N GLN A 100 15.56 38.60 -6.81
CA GLN A 100 16.06 39.91 -6.37
C GLN A 100 15.03 40.56 -5.44
N LYS A 101 15.29 40.59 -4.13
CA LYS A 101 14.37 41.21 -3.16
C LYS A 101 15.08 42.20 -2.25
N GLU A 102 14.33 43.20 -1.78
CA GLU A 102 14.76 44.01 -0.66
C GLU A 102 14.75 43.17 0.62
N VAL A 103 15.83 43.27 1.40
CA VAL A 103 15.98 42.51 2.65
C VAL A 103 15.97 43.51 3.81
N PRO A 104 15.22 43.25 4.90
CA PRO A 104 15.20 44.17 6.03
C PRO A 104 16.60 44.48 6.54
N ASN A 105 16.84 45.75 6.87
CA ASN A 105 18.12 46.28 7.36
C ASN A 105 19.26 46.26 6.32
N LYS A 106 18.96 46.13 5.03
CA LYS A 106 19.93 46.28 3.94
C LYS A 106 19.36 47.20 2.87
N VAL A 107 20.20 48.12 2.39
CA VAL A 107 19.84 49.02 1.29
C VAL A 107 20.00 48.28 -0.05
N GLY A 108 18.98 48.41 -0.89
CA GLY A 108 18.94 47.90 -2.26
C GLY A 108 18.52 46.43 -2.40
N LEU A 109 18.23 46.04 -3.64
CA LEU A 109 17.89 44.67 -4.01
C LEU A 109 19.09 43.74 -3.80
N ARG A 110 18.80 42.53 -3.31
CA ARG A 110 19.79 41.47 -3.11
C ARG A 110 19.31 40.18 -3.73
N SER A 111 20.28 39.46 -4.30
CA SER A 111 20.07 38.10 -4.79
C SER A 111 19.93 37.18 -3.59
N ILE A 112 18.76 36.58 -3.45
CA ILE A 112 18.43 35.65 -2.37
C ILE A 112 17.80 34.38 -2.94
N LYS A 113 17.86 33.30 -2.15
CA LYS A 113 17.29 32.00 -2.49
C LYS A 113 15.79 32.01 -2.18
N GLY A 114 14.98 31.96 -3.23
CA GLY A 114 13.56 31.66 -3.19
C GLY A 114 13.30 30.17 -3.40
N TYR A 115 12.12 29.72 -3.00
CA TYR A 115 11.70 28.31 -3.10
C TYR A 115 10.34 28.21 -3.77
N GLN A 116 10.16 27.19 -4.59
CA GLN A 116 8.90 26.87 -5.25
C GLN A 116 8.70 25.36 -5.34
N LEU A 117 7.44 24.89 -5.40
CA LEU A 117 7.18 23.48 -5.68
C LEU A 117 7.57 23.17 -7.11
N LYS A 118 8.16 21.99 -7.32
CA LYS A 118 8.33 21.45 -8.66
C LYS A 118 6.97 21.01 -9.22
N ILE A 119 6.82 21.06 -10.55
CA ILE A 119 5.58 20.70 -11.25
C ILE A 119 5.22 19.22 -11.00
N ASP A 120 6.25 18.37 -10.98
CA ASP A 120 6.21 16.92 -10.80
C ASP A 120 6.32 16.48 -9.32
N ALA A 121 6.26 17.42 -8.36
CA ALA A 121 6.52 17.14 -6.95
C ALA A 121 5.62 16.03 -6.37
N PHE A 122 4.40 15.89 -6.90
CA PHE A 122 3.40 14.94 -6.40
C PHE A 122 2.98 13.86 -7.41
N GLU A 123 3.52 13.85 -8.64
CA GLU A 123 3.08 12.93 -9.69
C GLU A 123 3.27 11.46 -9.27
N ASP A 124 4.49 11.09 -8.85
CA ASP A 124 4.77 9.72 -8.40
C ASP A 124 3.92 9.31 -7.18
N LEU A 125 3.61 10.26 -6.28
CA LEU A 125 2.76 9.99 -5.12
C LEU A 125 1.30 9.72 -5.51
N LEU A 126 0.82 10.35 -6.59
CA LEU A 126 -0.52 10.12 -7.10
C LEU A 126 -0.63 8.73 -7.74
N LEU A 127 0.40 8.29 -8.45
CA LEU A 127 0.45 6.94 -9.04
C LEU A 127 0.32 5.85 -7.96
N ASP A 128 1.03 6.01 -6.84
CA ASP A 128 0.94 5.09 -5.70
C ASP A 128 -0.43 5.07 -5.03
N ILE A 129 -1.08 6.24 -4.89
CA ILE A 129 -2.44 6.32 -4.35
C ILE A 129 -3.41 5.59 -5.28
N ASN A 130 -3.23 5.70 -6.60
CA ASN A 130 -4.05 4.98 -7.57
C ASN A 130 -3.82 3.47 -7.46
N PHE A 131 -2.56 3.01 -7.40
CA PHE A 131 -2.25 1.60 -7.18
C PHE A 131 -2.93 1.05 -5.92
N PHE A 132 -2.83 1.77 -4.79
CA PHE A 132 -3.48 1.36 -3.55
C PHE A 132 -5.02 1.34 -3.68
N THR A 133 -5.59 2.33 -4.37
CA THR A 133 -7.03 2.41 -4.62
C THR A 133 -7.52 1.25 -5.47
N ASP A 134 -6.79 0.92 -6.54
CA ASP A 134 -7.08 -0.20 -7.43
C ASP A 134 -6.98 -1.54 -6.68
N GLU A 135 -5.95 -1.71 -5.85
CA GLU A 135 -5.81 -2.88 -4.98
C GLU A 135 -6.99 -3.03 -4.01
N LEU A 136 -7.46 -1.92 -3.41
CA LEU A 136 -8.66 -1.93 -2.56
C LEU A 136 -9.93 -2.24 -3.32
N LEU A 137 -10.14 -1.64 -4.51
CA LEU A 137 -11.32 -1.90 -5.34
C LEU A 137 -11.36 -3.36 -5.82
N ASN A 138 -10.21 -3.92 -6.18
CA ASN A 138 -10.08 -5.33 -6.55
C ASN A 138 -10.44 -6.23 -5.36
N TYR A 139 -9.92 -5.93 -4.16
CA TYR A 139 -10.28 -6.63 -2.94
C TYR A 139 -11.79 -6.61 -2.68
N PHE A 140 -12.43 -5.44 -2.79
CA PHE A 140 -13.87 -5.32 -2.59
C PHE A 140 -14.68 -6.08 -3.64
N SER A 141 -14.25 -6.03 -4.91
CA SER A 141 -14.91 -6.75 -6.01
C SER A 141 -14.85 -8.26 -5.80
N LEU A 142 -13.68 -8.81 -5.47
CA LEU A 142 -13.53 -10.23 -5.16
C LEU A 142 -14.38 -10.64 -3.95
N SER A 143 -14.39 -9.83 -2.89
CA SER A 143 -15.23 -10.10 -1.72
C SER A 143 -16.74 -10.07 -2.01
N LYS A 144 -17.16 -9.26 -2.99
CA LYS A 144 -18.57 -9.14 -3.40
C LYS A 144 -19.00 -10.33 -4.24
N ILE A 145 -18.23 -10.68 -5.27
CA ILE A 145 -18.49 -11.85 -6.13
C ILE A 145 -18.69 -13.10 -5.27
N ASN A 146 -17.79 -13.32 -4.31
CA ASN A 146 -17.90 -14.46 -3.40
C ASN A 146 -19.19 -14.46 -2.58
N ARG A 147 -19.67 -13.30 -2.09
CA ARG A 147 -20.92 -13.26 -1.32
C ARG A 147 -22.14 -13.52 -2.18
N ASP A 148 -22.11 -13.11 -3.44
CA ASP A 148 -23.24 -13.24 -4.36
C ASP A 148 -23.34 -14.67 -4.95
N GLU A 149 -22.23 -15.42 -5.00
CA GLU A 149 -22.15 -16.77 -5.58
C GLU A 149 -22.17 -17.92 -4.56
N VAL A 150 -22.04 -17.65 -3.25
CA VAL A 150 -22.06 -18.70 -2.21
C VAL A 150 -23.48 -19.26 -2.04
N ASP A 151 -23.57 -20.60 -2.11
CA ASP A 151 -24.76 -21.36 -1.70
C ASP A 151 -24.60 -22.00 -0.30
N ASP A 152 -25.68 -22.60 0.21
CA ASP A 152 -25.74 -23.24 1.53
C ASP A 152 -24.83 -24.49 1.68
N SER A 153 -24.35 -25.05 0.58
CA SER A 153 -23.59 -26.32 0.54
C SER A 153 -22.09 -26.14 0.37
N HIS A 154 -21.61 -24.94 0.05
CA HIS A 154 -20.21 -24.73 -0.30
C HIS A 154 -19.52 -23.66 0.55
N CYS A 155 -18.21 -23.81 0.71
CA CYS A 155 -17.31 -22.74 1.13
C CYS A 155 -16.50 -22.28 -0.07
N MET A 156 -16.53 -20.97 -0.34
CA MET A 156 -15.69 -20.35 -1.35
C MET A 156 -14.41 -19.80 -0.70
N LEU A 157 -13.28 -20.16 -1.29
CA LEU A 157 -11.95 -19.73 -0.89
C LEU A 157 -11.32 -18.92 -2.02
N THR A 158 -11.05 -17.63 -1.78
CA THR A 158 -10.40 -16.76 -2.78
C THR A 158 -9.05 -16.29 -2.29
N ILE A 159 -8.03 -16.44 -3.13
CA ILE A 159 -6.67 -15.96 -2.84
C ILE A 159 -6.58 -14.47 -3.16
N PHE A 160 -6.11 -13.65 -2.23
CA PHE A 160 -6.09 -12.19 -2.35
C PHE A 160 -4.73 -11.59 -2.70
N ASN A 161 -3.67 -12.41 -2.74
CA ASN A 161 -2.32 -11.94 -3.06
C ASN A 161 -1.51 -13.00 -3.81
N GLY A 162 -0.35 -12.60 -4.33
CA GLY A 162 0.57 -13.50 -5.03
C GLY A 162 0.06 -13.95 -6.40
N LYS A 163 0.69 -14.99 -6.97
CA LYS A 163 0.41 -15.47 -8.34
C LYS A 163 -0.97 -16.10 -8.53
N GLU A 164 -1.61 -16.51 -7.44
CA GLU A 164 -2.96 -17.09 -7.45
C GLU A 164 -4.01 -16.04 -7.10
N LYS A 165 -3.64 -14.75 -6.95
CA LYS A 165 -4.60 -13.67 -6.66
C LYS A 165 -5.81 -13.72 -7.60
N GLY A 166 -7.00 -13.62 -7.02
CA GLY A 166 -8.28 -13.66 -7.72
C GLY A 166 -8.79 -15.08 -8.03
N LYS A 167 -7.97 -16.13 -7.86
CA LYS A 167 -8.46 -17.50 -8.01
C LYS A 167 -9.39 -17.86 -6.85
N THR A 168 -10.54 -18.40 -7.20
CA THR A 168 -11.56 -18.88 -6.27
C THR A 168 -11.71 -20.39 -6.39
N PHE A 169 -11.81 -21.06 -5.24
CA PHE A 169 -12.03 -22.49 -5.12
C PHE A 169 -13.32 -22.72 -4.34
N THR A 170 -14.21 -23.53 -4.90
CA THR A 170 -15.47 -23.91 -4.24
C THR A 170 -15.27 -25.27 -3.61
N VAL A 171 -15.60 -25.38 -2.32
CA VAL A 171 -15.38 -26.57 -1.51
C VAL A 171 -16.72 -27.07 -1.00
N SER A 172 -17.04 -28.33 -1.29
CA SER A 172 -18.28 -28.96 -0.81
C SER A 172 -18.13 -29.48 0.63
N LYS A 173 -19.25 -29.61 1.35
CA LYS A 173 -19.29 -30.10 2.75
C LYS A 173 -18.73 -31.52 2.94
N ASP A 174 -18.69 -32.33 1.89
CA ASP A 174 -18.13 -33.69 1.91
C ASP A 174 -16.64 -33.75 1.59
N GLU A 175 -16.02 -32.62 1.25
CA GLU A 175 -14.61 -32.55 0.89
C GLU A 175 -13.72 -32.12 2.07
N VAL A 176 -12.51 -32.67 2.10
CA VAL A 176 -11.41 -32.17 2.91
C VAL A 176 -10.40 -31.54 1.98
N VAL A 177 -10.06 -30.27 2.25
CA VAL A 177 -9.14 -29.50 1.40
C VAL A 177 -7.79 -29.35 2.06
N LEU A 178 -6.75 -29.73 1.33
CA LEU A 178 -5.36 -29.52 1.72
C LEU A 178 -4.83 -28.27 1.05
N ILE A 179 -4.26 -27.34 1.83
CA ILE A 179 -3.74 -26.07 1.33
C ILE A 179 -2.24 -26.02 1.58
N GLY A 180 -1.46 -25.81 0.53
CA GLY A 180 -0.02 -25.69 0.63
C GLY A 180 0.65 -25.33 -0.70
N ARG A 181 1.95 -25.09 -0.66
CA ARG A 181 2.74 -24.86 -1.87
C ARG A 181 2.90 -26.14 -2.68
N LYS A 182 3.05 -25.98 -3.99
CA LYS A 182 3.46 -27.04 -4.90
C LYS A 182 4.71 -27.77 -4.37
N SER A 183 4.61 -29.09 -4.32
CA SER A 183 5.72 -30.00 -4.07
C SER A 183 6.02 -30.81 -5.32
N ASP A 184 7.18 -31.46 -5.38
CA ASP A 184 7.57 -32.37 -6.47
C ASP A 184 6.80 -33.71 -6.44
N MET A 185 5.54 -33.73 -6.00
CA MET A 185 4.73 -34.95 -5.97
C MET A 185 3.95 -35.12 -7.26
N GLU A 186 3.78 -36.37 -7.68
CA GLU A 186 2.91 -36.78 -8.77
C GLU A 186 1.44 -36.51 -8.38
N VAL A 187 0.64 -36.01 -9.33
CA VAL A 187 -0.76 -35.58 -9.12
C VAL A 187 -1.65 -36.71 -8.55
N ASN A 188 -1.26 -37.98 -8.76
CA ASN A 188 -2.00 -39.16 -8.34
C ASN A 188 -1.90 -39.49 -6.83
N ASP A 189 -1.03 -38.83 -6.06
CA ASP A 189 -0.86 -39.09 -4.62
C ASP A 189 -1.85 -38.30 -3.74
N LEU A 190 -2.69 -37.44 -4.33
CA LEU A 190 -3.60 -36.56 -3.60
C LEU A 190 -5.05 -37.07 -3.71
N ALA A 191 -5.45 -37.95 -2.78
CA ALA A 191 -6.83 -38.43 -2.67
C ALA A 191 -7.82 -37.35 -2.17
N ALA A 192 -7.31 -36.21 -1.72
CA ALA A 192 -8.09 -35.08 -1.19
C ALA A 192 -8.01 -33.87 -2.14
N PHE A 193 -9.07 -33.08 -2.20
CA PHE A 193 -9.07 -31.83 -2.96
C PHE A 193 -7.95 -30.92 -2.45
N THR A 194 -7.15 -30.36 -3.35
CA THR A 194 -5.89 -29.72 -2.97
C THR A 194 -5.74 -28.36 -3.63
N ILE A 195 -5.51 -27.32 -2.81
CA ILE A 195 -5.18 -25.98 -3.26
C ILE A 195 -3.66 -25.84 -3.31
N LEU A 196 -3.13 -25.86 -4.53
CA LEU A 196 -1.70 -25.78 -4.83
C LEU A 196 -1.26 -24.34 -5.09
N LEU A 197 -0.59 -23.75 -4.12
CA LEU A 197 -0.01 -22.40 -4.23
C LEU A 197 1.36 -22.45 -4.92
N ASP A 198 1.71 -21.40 -5.67
CA ASP A 198 3.01 -21.30 -6.33
C ASP A 198 4.19 -21.34 -5.32
N ASN A 199 5.40 -21.62 -5.81
CA ASN A 199 6.58 -21.63 -4.92
C ASN A 199 7.02 -20.24 -4.44
N SER A 200 6.45 -19.15 -4.97
CA SER A 200 6.66 -17.79 -4.49
C SER A 200 6.12 -17.52 -3.07
N TYR A 201 5.19 -18.32 -2.54
CA TYR A 201 4.70 -18.19 -1.16
C TYR A 201 5.64 -18.88 -0.17
N ASN A 202 6.91 -18.47 -0.16
CA ASN A 202 8.01 -19.15 0.52
C ASN A 202 7.82 -19.37 2.04
N SER A 203 6.89 -18.66 2.67
CA SER A 203 6.54 -18.84 4.09
C SER A 203 5.45 -19.89 4.34
N VAL A 204 4.80 -20.39 3.29
CA VAL A 204 3.77 -21.42 3.33
C VAL A 204 4.42 -22.80 3.22
N SER A 205 3.85 -23.80 3.90
CA SER A 205 4.36 -25.17 3.88
C SER A 205 4.03 -25.86 2.56
N SER A 206 4.85 -26.85 2.20
CA SER A 206 4.59 -27.74 1.08
C SER A 206 3.26 -28.47 1.25
N VAL A 207 2.53 -28.74 0.18
CA VAL A 207 1.25 -29.45 0.28
C VAL A 207 1.37 -30.90 0.73
N SER A 208 2.55 -31.52 0.55
CA SER A 208 2.86 -32.85 1.10
C SER A 208 2.86 -32.88 2.64
N LYS A 209 3.07 -31.72 3.28
CA LYS A 209 2.84 -31.46 4.71
C LYS A 209 1.98 -30.20 4.80
N PRO A 210 0.67 -30.35 4.50
CA PRO A 210 -0.17 -29.23 4.14
C PRO A 210 -0.18 -28.19 5.26
N HIS A 211 -0.06 -26.95 4.86
CA HIS A 211 0.03 -25.83 5.78
C HIS A 211 -1.27 -25.67 6.56
N LEU A 212 -2.40 -25.85 5.88
CA LEU A 212 -3.72 -25.79 6.49
C LEU A 212 -4.64 -26.83 5.86
N LYS A 213 -5.52 -27.41 6.67
CA LYS A 213 -6.63 -28.25 6.21
C LYS A 213 -7.94 -27.53 6.46
N LEU A 214 -8.85 -27.53 5.50
CA LEU A 214 -10.23 -27.04 5.64
C LEU A 214 -11.19 -28.22 5.49
N PHE A 215 -12.22 -28.28 6.32
CA PHE A 215 -13.26 -29.31 6.24
C PHE A 215 -14.55 -28.84 6.93
N TYR A 216 -15.65 -29.49 6.58
CA TYR A 216 -16.93 -29.30 7.26
C TYR A 216 -17.17 -30.42 8.29
N LYS A 217 -17.64 -30.05 9.47
CA LYS A 217 -18.01 -31.01 10.54
C LYS A 217 -19.06 -30.37 11.45
N ASP A 218 -19.89 -31.13 12.17
CA ASP A 218 -20.74 -30.61 13.25
C ASP A 218 -21.50 -29.30 12.89
N ASN A 219 -22.02 -29.26 11.66
CA ASN A 219 -22.71 -28.12 11.06
C ASN A 219 -21.89 -26.81 11.02
N GLY A 220 -20.60 -26.88 10.68
CA GLY A 220 -19.76 -25.71 10.47
C GLY A 220 -18.46 -26.01 9.74
N TRP A 221 -17.82 -24.95 9.24
CA TRP A 221 -16.51 -25.00 8.61
C TRP A 221 -15.39 -24.85 9.65
N TYR A 222 -14.34 -25.66 9.51
CA TYR A 222 -13.22 -25.70 10.43
C TYR A 222 -11.90 -25.74 9.68
N VAL A 223 -10.87 -25.18 10.32
CA VAL A 223 -9.50 -25.27 9.86
C VAL A 223 -8.61 -25.95 10.89
N LEU A 224 -7.56 -26.61 10.40
CA LEU A 224 -6.52 -27.23 11.20
C LEU A 224 -5.15 -26.88 10.64
N ASP A 225 -4.32 -26.25 11.46
CA ASP A 225 -2.90 -26.00 11.19
C ASP A 225 -2.07 -27.06 11.90
N ASP A 226 -1.70 -28.11 11.17
CA ASP A 226 -1.07 -29.31 11.74
C ASP A 226 0.46 -29.27 11.62
N SER A 227 0.98 -28.56 10.63
CA SER A 227 2.38 -28.69 10.21
C SER A 227 3.01 -27.40 9.68
N SER A 228 2.39 -26.24 9.93
CA SER A 228 3.04 -24.98 9.57
C SER A 228 4.25 -24.67 10.44
N THR A 229 5.30 -24.15 9.82
CA THR A 229 6.43 -23.57 10.57
C THR A 229 6.14 -22.14 11.03
N ASN A 230 5.40 -21.38 10.22
CA ASN A 230 5.18 -19.94 10.43
C ASN A 230 3.82 -19.61 11.09
N GLY A 231 2.99 -20.62 11.32
CA GLY A 231 1.65 -20.47 11.88
C GLY A 231 0.62 -19.96 10.87
N SER A 232 -0.63 -20.29 11.13
CA SER A 232 -1.80 -19.73 10.46
C SER A 232 -2.53 -18.71 11.35
N TYR A 233 -3.24 -17.78 10.72
CA TYR A 233 -3.90 -16.66 11.41
C TYR A 233 -5.31 -16.43 10.88
N ILE A 234 -6.26 -16.17 11.77
CA ILE A 234 -7.60 -15.67 11.48
C ILE A 234 -7.66 -14.21 11.93
N LEU A 235 -7.94 -13.27 11.01
CA LEU A 235 -8.01 -11.83 11.33
C LEU A 235 -6.83 -11.35 12.19
N ASP A 236 -5.61 -11.73 11.80
CA ASP A 236 -4.34 -11.44 12.49
C ASP A 236 -4.10 -12.12 13.85
N LYS A 237 -5.03 -12.95 14.33
CA LYS A 237 -4.84 -13.78 15.52
C LYS A 237 -4.34 -15.17 15.12
N LYS A 238 -3.22 -15.59 15.71
CA LYS A 238 -2.65 -16.92 15.46
C LYS A 238 -3.63 -17.99 15.92
N ILE A 239 -3.92 -18.98 15.08
CA ILE A 239 -4.70 -20.14 15.51
C ILE A 239 -3.78 -21.16 16.20
N PRO A 240 -4.29 -21.94 17.17
CA PRO A 240 -3.47 -22.95 17.83
C PRO A 240 -3.06 -24.06 16.84
N THR A 241 -1.81 -24.50 16.95
CA THR A 241 -1.28 -25.60 16.14
C THR A 241 -1.84 -26.94 16.63
N ALA A 242 -2.16 -27.84 15.71
CA ALA A 242 -2.76 -29.15 15.95
C ALA A 242 -4.14 -29.13 16.65
N GLU A 243 -4.81 -27.98 16.71
CA GLU A 243 -6.18 -27.85 17.22
C GLU A 243 -7.14 -27.39 16.13
N VAL A 244 -8.34 -27.98 16.15
CA VAL A 244 -9.41 -27.65 15.22
C VAL A 244 -10.00 -26.29 15.59
N THR A 245 -9.94 -25.34 14.66
CA THR A 245 -10.45 -23.97 14.86
C THR A 245 -11.68 -23.73 13.99
N LYS A 246 -12.81 -23.36 14.60
CA LYS A 246 -14.05 -23.04 13.88
C LYS A 246 -13.90 -21.74 13.09
N LEU A 247 -14.23 -21.78 11.81
CA LEU A 247 -14.32 -20.58 10.98
C LEU A 247 -15.65 -19.86 11.20
N ARG A 248 -15.61 -18.54 11.00
CA ARG A 248 -16.80 -17.71 10.85
C ARG A 248 -16.95 -17.35 9.38
N ASN A 249 -18.18 -17.15 8.91
CA ASN A 249 -18.41 -16.63 7.58
C ASN A 249 -17.65 -15.29 7.39
N ASN A 250 -17.21 -15.03 6.16
CA ASN A 250 -16.50 -13.81 5.75
C ASN A 250 -15.20 -13.58 6.52
N THR A 251 -14.39 -14.64 6.65
CA THR A 251 -13.14 -14.61 7.40
C THR A 251 -11.93 -14.54 6.47
N ILE A 252 -10.91 -13.78 6.89
CA ILE A 252 -9.59 -13.77 6.26
C ILE A 252 -8.66 -14.72 7.02
N LEU A 253 -8.13 -15.69 6.30
CA LEU A 253 -7.03 -16.55 6.71
C LEU A 253 -5.71 -16.03 6.15
N LYS A 254 -4.67 -16.06 6.97
CA LYS A 254 -3.28 -15.83 6.53
C LYS A 254 -2.46 -17.06 6.89
N LEU A 255 -1.73 -17.60 5.92
CA LEU A 255 -0.88 -18.78 6.11
C LEU A 255 0.51 -18.44 6.68
N SER A 256 0.73 -17.20 7.12
CA SER A 256 1.90 -16.75 7.88
C SER A 256 1.76 -15.25 8.16
N LYS A 257 2.74 -14.64 8.83
CA LYS A 257 2.92 -13.18 8.86
C LYS A 257 3.97 -12.75 7.84
N GLY A 258 3.70 -11.63 7.17
CA GLY A 258 4.69 -10.92 6.37
C GLY A 258 4.83 -11.44 4.93
N LYS A 259 6.01 -11.18 4.34
CA LYS A 259 6.29 -11.43 2.93
C LYS A 259 6.24 -12.94 2.62
N GLY A 260 5.70 -13.28 1.44
CA GLY A 260 5.58 -14.67 0.99
C GLY A 260 4.48 -15.47 1.67
N SER A 261 3.57 -14.80 2.40
CA SER A 261 2.33 -15.40 2.93
C SER A 261 1.25 -15.49 1.86
N ALA A 262 0.30 -16.41 2.03
CA ALA A 262 -0.96 -16.41 1.27
C ALA A 262 -2.09 -15.87 2.14
N ILE A 263 -2.89 -14.98 1.57
CA ILE A 263 -4.11 -14.40 2.17
C ILE A 263 -5.30 -15.02 1.46
N ILE A 264 -6.17 -15.67 2.22
CA ILE A 264 -7.33 -16.41 1.71
C ILE A 264 -8.58 -15.83 2.37
N TYR A 265 -9.54 -15.43 1.56
CA TYR A 265 -10.87 -15.06 2.03
C TYR A 265 -11.82 -16.25 1.94
N CYS A 266 -12.48 -16.54 3.04
CA CYS A 266 -13.42 -17.65 3.19
C CYS A 266 -14.84 -17.11 3.35
N CYS A 267 -15.75 -17.54 2.49
CA CYS A 267 -17.18 -17.20 2.54
C CYS A 267 -18.03 -18.47 2.45
N PHE A 268 -19.12 -18.53 3.22
CA PHE A 268 -20.08 -19.65 3.29
C PHE A 268 -21.37 -19.18 3.98
N GLN A 269 -22.53 -19.79 3.75
CA GLN A 269 -23.77 -19.42 4.47
C GLN A 269 -23.84 -20.02 5.88
#